data_AF-A0A554H262-F1
#
_entry.id   AF-A0A554H262-F1
#
_cell.length_a   1.000
_cell.length_b   1.000
_cell.length_c   1.000
_cell.angle_alpha   90.00
_cell.angle_beta   90.00
_cell.angle_gamma   90.00
#
_symmetry.space_group_name_H-M   'P 1'
#
loop_
_entity.id
_entity.type
_entity.pdbx_description
1 polymer ?
#
loop_
_entity_poly.entity_id
_entity_poly.type
_entity_poly.pdbx_seq_one_letter_code
_entity_poly.pdbx_strand_id
1 'polypeptide(L)'
;MPKAVNKALSEEATQELEARIPAQASLATRMAYEKAKAAGRTVVLSKGGFIVAERADGTEQIVCASKPRRSVKAGVCFKIGSGASASAGS
;
A
#
# COMPACT_ATOMS: atom_id res chain seq x y z
N MET A 1 -2.34 33.39 -3.86
CA MET A 1 -2.93 32.13 -4.36
C MET A 1 -4.31 31.98 -3.71
N PRO A 2 -5.41 31.88 -4.47
CA PRO A 2 -6.72 31.65 -3.87
C PRO A 2 -6.73 30.27 -3.18
N LYS A 3 -7.09 30.24 -1.90
CA LYS A 3 -7.27 28.99 -1.14
C LYS A 3 -8.39 28.18 -1.79
N ALA A 4 -8.13 26.91 -2.09
CA ALA A 4 -9.16 25.99 -2.53
C ALA A 4 -10.26 25.93 -1.47
N VAL A 5 -11.47 26.34 -1.83
CA VAL A 5 -12.65 26.19 -1.00
C VAL A 5 -12.93 24.69 -0.94
N ASN A 6 -12.66 24.06 0.21
CA ASN A 6 -13.05 22.69 0.47
C ASN A 6 -14.58 22.63 0.50
N LYS A 7 -15.20 22.36 -0.65
CA LYS A 7 -16.63 22.07 -0.73
C LYS A 7 -16.83 20.69 -0.12
N ALA A 8 -17.38 20.65 1.10
CA ALA A 8 -17.75 19.40 1.75
C ALA A 8 -18.73 18.63 0.85
N LEU A 9 -18.49 17.34 0.69
CA LEU A 9 -19.37 16.43 -0.05
C LEU A 9 -20.62 16.12 0.79
N SER A 10 -21.72 15.69 0.15
CA SER A 10 -22.84 15.11 0.88
C SER A 10 -22.45 13.78 1.50
N GLU A 11 -23.16 13.35 2.55
CA GLU A 11 -22.92 12.04 3.19
C GLU A 11 -23.09 10.89 2.19
N GLU A 12 -24.12 10.95 1.34
CA GLU A 12 -24.37 9.98 0.27
C GLU A 12 -23.18 9.87 -0.71
N ALA A 13 -22.65 11.02 -1.15
CA ALA A 13 -21.49 11.05 -2.03
C ALA A 13 -20.23 10.51 -1.34
N THR A 14 -20.10 10.74 -0.03
CA THR A 14 -18.98 10.22 0.78
C THR A 14 -19.06 8.69 0.87
N GLN A 15 -20.23 8.14 1.20
CA GLN A 15 -20.45 6.69 1.28
C GLN A 15 -20.21 6.00 -0.06
N GLU A 16 -20.66 6.62 -1.16
CA GLU A 16 -20.42 6.10 -2.52
C GLU A 16 -18.90 6.03 -2.83
N LEU A 17 -18.14 7.05 -2.46
CA LEU A 17 -16.69 7.07 -2.65
C LEU A 17 -15.99 6.06 -1.74
N GLU A 18 -16.40 5.94 -0.48
CA GLU A 18 -15.88 4.94 0.46
C GLU A 18 -16.07 3.52 -0.06
N ALA A 19 -17.16 3.25 -0.78
CA ALA A 19 -17.37 1.97 -1.44
C ALA A 19 -16.51 1.80 -2.72
N ARG A 20 -16.39 2.86 -3.54
CA ARG A 20 -15.69 2.80 -4.84
C ARG A 20 -14.16 2.74 -4.71
N ILE A 21 -13.58 3.49 -3.78
CA ILE A 21 -12.12 3.62 -3.66
C ILE A 21 -11.45 2.26 -3.40
N PRO A 22 -11.90 1.43 -2.43
CA PRO A 22 -11.31 0.12 -2.21
C PRO A 22 -11.46 -0.80 -3.42
N ALA A 23 -12.62 -0.77 -4.09
CA ALA A 23 -12.88 -1.59 -5.27
C ALA A 23 -11.91 -1.24 -6.41
N GLN A 24 -11.77 0.05 -6.72
CA GLN A 24 -10.86 0.52 -7.78
C GLN A 24 -9.39 0.28 -7.43
N ALA A 25 -8.99 0.51 -6.17
CA ALA A 25 -7.63 0.24 -5.71
C ALA A 25 -7.28 -1.24 -5.81
N SER A 26 -8.22 -2.14 -5.45
CA SER A 26 -8.01 -3.58 -5.54
C SER A 26 -7.82 -4.04 -6.99
N LEU A 27 -8.66 -3.54 -7.91
CA LEU A 27 -8.55 -3.83 -9.34
C LEU A 27 -7.22 -3.32 -9.91
N ALA A 28 -6.87 -2.07 -9.62
CA ALA A 28 -5.63 -1.47 -10.10
C ALA A 28 -4.39 -2.23 -9.61
N THR A 29 -4.38 -2.63 -8.34
CA THR A 29 -3.29 -3.42 -7.74
C THR A 29 -3.16 -4.78 -8.41
N ARG A 30 -4.28 -5.48 -8.65
CA ARG A 30 -4.29 -6.76 -9.36
C ARG A 30 -3.78 -6.63 -10.79
N MET A 31 -4.25 -5.62 -11.53
CA MET A 31 -3.78 -5.38 -12.90
C MET A 31 -2.28 -5.07 -12.94
N ALA A 32 -1.77 -4.29 -11.97
CA ALA A 32 -0.34 -4.00 -11.89
C ALA A 32 0.49 -5.25 -11.60
N TYR A 33 0.00 -6.12 -10.70
CA TYR A 33 0.60 -7.42 -10.41
C TYR A 33 0.68 -8.31 -11.66
N GLU A 34 -0.45 -8.51 -12.36
CA GLU A 34 -0.51 -9.33 -13.57
C GLU A 34 0.41 -8.79 -14.67
N LYS A 35 0.42 -7.47 -14.88
CA LYS A 35 1.33 -6.81 -15.84
C LYS A 35 2.80 -7.00 -15.47
N ALA A 36 3.15 -6.89 -14.19
CA ALA A 36 4.53 -7.08 -13.75
C ALA A 36 4.99 -8.53 -13.99
N LYS A 37 4.14 -9.52 -13.67
CA LYS A 37 4.41 -10.94 -13.92
C LYS A 37 4.56 -11.25 -15.41
N ALA A 38 3.64 -10.75 -16.24
CA ALA A 38 3.71 -10.91 -17.69
C ALA A 38 4.98 -10.29 -18.30
N ALA A 39 5.49 -9.20 -17.71
CA ALA A 39 6.72 -8.55 -18.12
C ALA A 39 8.00 -9.23 -17.57
N GLY A 40 7.91 -10.40 -16.95
CA GLY A 40 9.07 -11.11 -16.40
C GLY A 40 9.64 -10.47 -15.12
N ARG A 41 8.91 -9.55 -14.48
CA ARG A 41 9.40 -8.83 -13.29
C ARG A 41 9.15 -9.64 -12.03
N THR A 42 10.02 -9.41 -11.04
CA THR A 42 9.80 -9.89 -9.67
C THR A 42 8.88 -8.91 -8.94
N VAL A 43 7.88 -9.43 -8.24
CA VAL A 43 6.95 -8.65 -7.43
C VAL A 43 7.22 -8.91 -5.96
N VAL A 44 7.17 -7.87 -5.13
CA VAL A 44 7.33 -7.98 -3.67
C VAL A 44 5.97 -7.94 -3.01
N LEU A 45 5.66 -8.96 -2.21
CA LEU A 45 4.38 -9.17 -1.55
C LEU A 45 4.57 -9.25 -0.03
N SER A 46 3.55 -8.86 0.72
CA SER A 46 3.45 -9.14 2.17
C SER A 46 2.50 -10.32 2.37
N LYS A 47 3.03 -11.50 2.72
CA LYS A 47 2.28 -12.77 2.82
C LYS A 47 2.69 -13.52 4.07
N GLY A 48 1.72 -13.97 4.87
CA GLY A 48 1.97 -14.83 6.04
C GLY A 48 2.90 -14.25 7.11
N GLY A 49 2.98 -12.93 7.26
CA GLY A 49 3.92 -12.28 8.18
C GLY A 49 5.34 -12.10 7.64
N PHE A 50 5.54 -12.28 6.34
CA PHE A 50 6.82 -12.11 5.65
C PHE A 50 6.70 -11.19 4.44
N ILE A 51 7.81 -10.55 4.09
CA ILE A 51 8.02 -9.94 2.79
C ILE A 51 8.60 -11.01 1.87
N VAL A 52 7.89 -11.29 0.78
CA VAL A 52 8.22 -12.36 -0.17
C VAL A 52 8.46 -11.72 -1.54
N ALA A 53 9.58 -12.08 -2.16
CA ALA A 53 9.84 -11.78 -3.57
C ALA A 53 9.31 -12.95 -4.41
N GLU A 54 8.29 -12.69 -5.22
CA GLU A 54 7.75 -13.65 -6.16
C GLU A 54 8.28 -13.35 -7.57
N ARG A 55 9.04 -14.29 -8.12
CA ARG A 55 9.62 -14.18 -9.47
C ARG A 55 8.57 -14.47 -10.53
N ALA A 56 8.84 -14.11 -11.79
CA ALA A 56 7.89 -14.30 -12.88
C ALA A 56 7.48 -15.77 -13.12
N ASP A 57 8.38 -16.72 -12.84
CA ASP A 57 8.17 -18.16 -12.91
C ASP A 57 7.26 -18.72 -11.79
N GLY A 58 6.86 -17.88 -10.83
CA GLY A 58 6.03 -18.28 -9.68
C GLY A 58 6.83 -18.79 -8.49
N THR A 59 8.17 -18.80 -8.55
CA THR A 59 8.99 -19.13 -7.39
C THR A 59 8.94 -18.00 -6.36
N GLU A 60 8.77 -18.38 -5.10
CA GLU A 60 8.73 -17.46 -3.96
C GLU A 60 10.04 -17.54 -3.17
N GLN A 61 10.58 -16.38 -2.81
CA GLN A 61 11.73 -16.25 -1.92
C GLN A 61 11.35 -15.33 -0.76
N ILE A 62 11.47 -15.84 0.48
CA ILE A 62 11.29 -15.00 1.67
C ILE A 62 12.48 -14.04 1.75
N VAL A 63 12.19 -12.74 1.76
CA VAL A 63 13.19 -11.68 1.90
C VAL A 63 13.45 -11.39 3.38
N CYS A 64 12.38 -11.17 4.14
CA CYS A 64 12.46 -10.92 5.58
C CYS A 64 11.10 -11.07 6.27
N ALA A 65 11.07 -11.07 7.59
CA ALA A 65 9.82 -10.96 8.35
C ALA A 65 9.19 -9.58 8.14
N SER A 66 7.86 -9.52 7.95
CA SER A 66 7.10 -8.28 7.84
C SER A 66 6.91 -7.67 9.22
N LYS A 67 7.98 -7.10 9.79
CA LYS A 67 7.91 -6.41 11.07
C LYS A 67 7.27 -5.03 10.86
N PRO A 68 6.19 -4.69 11.58
CA PRO A 68 5.65 -3.34 11.55
C PRO A 68 6.75 -2.34 11.89
N ARG A 69 6.96 -1.33 11.03
CA ARG A 69 7.93 -0.26 11.32
C ARG A 69 7.64 0.47 12.63
N ARG A 70 6.38 0.47 13.07
CA ARG A 70 5.95 1.08 14.32
C ARG A 70 4.84 0.24 14.94
N SER A 71 4.95 -0.02 16.23
CA SER A 71 3.86 -0.59 17.03
C SER A 71 2.82 0.50 17.28
N VAL A 72 1.55 0.20 17.05
CA VAL A 72 0.42 1.08 17.35
C VAL A 72 -0.46 0.42 18.40
N LYS A 73 -0.99 1.22 19.32
CA LYS A 73 -1.95 0.78 20.35
C LYS A 73 -3.29 1.44 20.07
N ALA A 74 -4.38 0.67 20.14
CA ALA A 74 -5.73 1.20 20.00
C ALA A 74 -5.97 2.31 21.04
N GLY A 75 -6.61 3.41 20.62
CA GLY A 75 -6.86 4.58 21.46
C GLY A 75 -5.66 5.51 21.66
N VAL A 76 -4.46 5.17 21.18
CA VAL A 76 -3.28 6.03 21.27
C VAL A 76 -3.05 6.75 19.94
N CYS A 77 -3.15 8.08 19.96
CA CYS A 77 -2.85 8.91 18.80
C CYS A 77 -1.33 8.87 18.52
N PHE A 78 -0.95 8.56 17.28
CA PHE A 78 0.46 8.54 16.87
C PHE A 78 0.66 9.40 15.63
N LYS A 79 1.75 10.16 15.61
CA LYS A 79 2.08 11.02 14.47
C LYS A 79 2.66 10.17 13.33
N ILE A 80 1.97 10.18 12.19
CA ILE A 80 2.50 9.67 10.93
C ILE A 80 3.37 10.80 10.35
N GLY A 81 4.68 10.59 10.28
CA GLY A 81 5.61 11.53 9.67
C GLY A 81 5.73 11.30 8.16
N SER A 82 6.11 12.34 7.40
CA SER A 82 6.50 12.21 5.99
C SER A 82 7.80 11.39 5.90
N GLY A 83 7.69 10.08 5.70
CA GLY A 83 8.83 9.17 5.71
C GLY A 83 9.77 9.37 4.53
N ALA A 84 10.81 10.20 4.67
CA ALA A 84 12.06 10.02 3.94
C ALA A 84 12.98 9.16 4.83
N SER A 85 13.18 7.90 4.44
CA SER A 85 14.15 7.01 5.09
C SER A 85 15.55 7.39 4.60
N ALA A 86 16.26 8.25 5.34
CA ALA A 86 17.70 8.41 5.17
C ALA A 86 18.43 7.20 5.78
N SER A 87 19.48 6.75 5.08
CA SER A 87 20.52 5.79 5.47
C SER A 87 20.19 4.29 5.51
N ALA A 88 20.85 3.55 4.62
CA ALA A 88 21.78 2.49 5.00
C ALA A 88 22.74 2.25 3.82
N GLY A 89 23.82 3.04 3.79
CA GLY A 89 25.04 2.68 3.08
C GLY A 89 26.02 2.08 4.08
N SER A 90 26.67 1.00 3.70
CA SER A 90 28.02 0.59 4.09
C SER A 90 28.45 -0.45 3.05
#